data_AF-S4NVF9-F1
#
_entry.id   AF-S4NVF9-F1
#
_cell.length_a   1.000
_cell.length_b   1.000
_cell.length_c   1.000
_cell.angle_alpha   90.00
_cell.angle_beta   90.00
_cell.angle_gamma   90.00
#
_symmetry.space_group_name_H-M   'P 1'
#
loop_
_entity.id
_entity.type
_entity.pdbx_description
1 polymer ?
#
loop_
_entity_poly.entity_id
_entity_poly.type
_entity_poly.pdbx_seq_one_letter_code
_entity_poly.pdbx_strand_id
1 'polypeptide(L)'
;MNGWADVITTMKVKDGVVSIFIVILMFILPMSMDFVKFFWSSASYEELANSKPSASVVTWNILKEKIPWGLMFLLGGGFALAEGSKATKLSSMIGSSLNGLNGLPPSLVLLVVVLVTQFITELTS
;
A
#
# COMPACT_ATOMS: atom_id res chain seq x y z
N MET A 1 4.81 15.23 -16.94
CA MET A 1 6.17 14.85 -17.41
C MET A 1 6.08 13.40 -17.83
N ASN A 2 6.42 13.10 -19.09
CA ASN A 2 6.35 11.72 -19.58
C ASN A 2 7.44 10.90 -18.88
N GLY A 3 7.04 9.77 -18.29
CA GLY A 3 7.94 8.89 -17.55
C GLY A 3 8.49 7.76 -18.42
N TRP A 4 9.43 6.98 -17.88
CA TRP A 4 9.96 5.80 -18.55
C TRP A 4 8.87 4.78 -18.95
N ALA A 5 7.77 4.71 -18.17
CA ALA A 5 6.63 3.84 -18.47
C ALA A 5 5.94 4.18 -19.80
N ASP A 6 5.88 5.47 -20.16
CA ASP A 6 5.20 5.93 -21.38
C ASP A 6 6.00 5.58 -22.66
N VAL A 7 7.29 5.27 -22.52
CA VAL A 7 8.19 4.89 -23.65
C VAL A 7 8.05 3.41 -24.00
N ILE A 8 7.70 2.57 -23.03
CA ILE A 8 7.68 1.10 -23.17
C ILE A 8 6.26 0.53 -23.29
N THR A 9 5.24 1.23 -22.80
CA THR A 9 3.85 0.75 -22.83
C THR A 9 2.86 1.91 -22.88
N THR A 10 1.77 1.72 -23.64
CA THR A 10 0.62 2.66 -23.65
C THR A 10 -0.35 2.38 -22.50
N MET A 11 -0.14 1.30 -21.75
CA MET A 11 -0.97 0.94 -20.60
C MET A 11 -0.48 1.63 -19.33
N LYS A 12 -1.41 2.22 -18.57
CA LYS A 12 -1.10 2.92 -17.32
C LYS A 12 -0.61 1.92 -16.25
N VAL A 13 0.69 1.87 -16.04
CA VAL A 13 1.29 1.09 -14.96
C VAL A 13 1.02 1.78 -13.63
N LYS A 14 0.53 1.04 -12.64
CA LYS A 14 0.29 1.55 -11.29
C LYS A 14 1.55 1.34 -10.44
N ASP A 15 1.88 2.30 -9.57
CA ASP A 15 3.08 2.26 -8.73
C ASP A 15 3.19 0.98 -7.89
N GLY A 16 2.06 0.37 -7.54
CA GLY A 16 2.01 -0.90 -6.82
C GLY A 16 2.71 -2.06 -7.53
N VAL A 17 2.70 -2.10 -8.87
CA VAL A 17 3.34 -3.19 -9.63
C VAL A 17 4.86 -3.12 -9.48
N VAL A 18 5.43 -1.92 -9.60
CA VAL A 18 6.86 -1.68 -9.43
C VAL A 18 7.29 -1.98 -7.99
N SER A 19 6.50 -1.55 -7.00
CA SER A 19 6.77 -1.83 -5.59
C SER A 19 6.75 -3.33 -5.28
N ILE A 20 5.76 -4.08 -5.77
CA ILE A 20 5.68 -5.54 -5.57
C ILE A 20 6.88 -6.22 -6.21
N PHE A 21 7.27 -5.80 -7.43
CA PHE A 21 8.44 -6.34 -8.10
C PHE A 21 9.73 -6.12 -7.30
N ILE A 22 9.94 -4.92 -6.76
CA ILE A 22 11.10 -4.61 -5.91
C ILE A 22 11.09 -5.45 -4.62
N VAL A 23 9.92 -5.63 -3.99
CA VAL A 23 9.80 -6.45 -2.78
C VAL A 23 10.15 -7.92 -3.08
N ILE A 24 9.64 -8.47 -4.19
CA ILE A 24 10.00 -9.83 -4.63
C ILE A 24 11.50 -9.95 -4.85
N LEU A 25 12.13 -8.97 -5.49
CA LEU A 25 13.58 -8.93 -5.65
C LEU A 25 14.31 -8.91 -4.30
N MET A 26 13.83 -8.15 -3.32
CA MET A 26 14.44 -8.13 -1.97
C MET A 26 14.32 -9.46 -1.21
N PHE A 27 13.34 -10.30 -1.54
CA PHE A 27 13.25 -11.67 -1.03
C PHE A 27 14.24 -12.63 -1.71
N ILE A 28 14.58 -12.38 -2.98
CA ILE A 28 15.48 -13.23 -3.78
C ILE A 28 16.94 -12.81 -3.59
N LEU A 29 17.20 -11.51 -3.47
CA LEU A 29 18.55 -10.97 -3.36
C LEU A 29 19.15 -11.30 -1.98
N PRO A 30 20.33 -11.92 -1.94
CA PRO A 30 21.04 -12.18 -0.70
C PRO A 30 21.61 -10.88 -0.11
N MET A 31 21.69 -10.82 1.22
CA MET A 31 22.17 -9.65 1.95
C MET A 31 23.68 -9.41 1.77
N SER A 32 24.47 -10.46 1.53
CA SER A 32 25.89 -10.32 1.19
C SER A 32 26.07 -10.25 -0.32
N MET A 33 26.97 -9.36 -0.75
CA MET A 33 27.33 -9.18 -2.17
C MET A 33 28.26 -10.30 -2.68
N ASP A 34 28.47 -11.37 -1.91
CA ASP A 34 29.39 -12.45 -2.27
C ASP A 34 28.93 -13.22 -3.51
N PHE A 35 27.61 -13.25 -3.79
CA PHE A 35 27.09 -13.83 -5.03
C PHE A 35 27.56 -13.07 -6.29
N VAL A 36 27.88 -11.77 -6.20
CA VAL A 36 28.38 -11.00 -7.35
C VAL A 36 29.77 -11.47 -7.76
N LYS A 37 30.56 -11.99 -6.80
CA LYS A 37 31.87 -12.62 -7.07
C LYS A 37 31.71 -13.86 -7.96
N PHE A 38 30.57 -14.54 -7.93
CA PHE A 38 30.26 -15.68 -8.81
C PHE A 38 30.12 -15.27 -10.30
N PHE A 39 29.70 -14.04 -10.57
CA PHE A 39 29.51 -13.51 -11.92
C PHE A 39 30.73 -12.77 -12.48
N TRP A 40 31.80 -12.64 -11.69
CA TRP A 40 33.04 -11.97 -12.10
C TRP A 40 34.17 -12.97 -12.31
N SER A 41 34.82 -12.90 -13.48
CA SER A 41 35.85 -13.84 -13.94
C SER A 41 37.14 -13.87 -13.11
N SER A 42 37.29 -13.00 -12.09
CA SER A 42 38.48 -12.86 -11.26
C SER A 42 38.37 -13.51 -9.88
N ALA A 43 37.26 -14.20 -9.55
CA ALA A 43 37.07 -14.78 -8.23
C ALA A 43 37.80 -16.13 -8.08
N SER A 44 38.58 -16.27 -7.00
CA SER A 44 39.30 -17.51 -6.66
C SER A 44 38.36 -18.55 -6.08
N TYR A 45 38.55 -19.83 -6.44
CA TYR A 45 37.77 -20.96 -5.90
C TYR A 45 37.81 -21.04 -4.36
N GLU A 46 38.92 -20.61 -3.75
CA GLU A 46 39.10 -20.62 -2.29
C GLU A 46 38.26 -19.55 -1.57
N GLU A 47 37.97 -18.43 -2.25
CA GLU A 47 37.06 -17.38 -1.76
C GLU A 47 35.60 -17.79 -1.90
N LEU A 48 35.24 -18.50 -2.99
CA LEU A 48 33.90 -19.05 -3.17
C LEU A 48 33.59 -20.14 -2.13
N ALA A 49 34.57 -21.01 -1.84
CA ALA A 49 34.44 -22.06 -0.84
C ALA A 49 34.25 -21.52 0.59
N ASN A 50 34.79 -20.34 0.88
CA ASN A 50 34.60 -19.64 2.16
C ASN A 50 33.35 -18.74 2.21
N SER A 51 32.60 -18.60 1.10
CA SER A 51 31.38 -17.79 1.10
C SER A 51 30.33 -18.41 2.01
N LYS A 52 29.86 -17.65 2.99
CA LYS A 52 28.82 -18.11 3.92
C LYS A 52 27.44 -17.92 3.28
N PRO A 53 26.48 -18.84 3.52
CA PRO A 53 25.10 -18.62 3.14
C PRO A 53 24.61 -17.30 3.76
N SER A 54 24.17 -16.38 2.90
CA SER A 54 23.63 -15.10 3.33
C SER A 54 22.11 -15.14 3.33
N ALA A 55 21.49 -14.59 4.37
CA ALA A 55 20.04 -14.43 4.42
C ALA A 55 19.58 -13.45 3.32
N SER A 56 18.33 -13.54 2.89
CA SER A 56 17.75 -12.54 1.99
C SER A 56 17.72 -11.15 2.63
N VAL A 57 17.71 -10.09 1.81
CA VAL A 57 17.60 -8.70 2.30
C VAL A 57 16.34 -8.51 3.14
N VAL A 58 15.25 -9.16 2.72
CA VAL A 58 13.98 -9.17 3.43
C VAL A 58 13.56 -10.61 3.72
N THR A 59 13.28 -10.90 5.00
CA THR A 59 12.81 -12.21 5.47
C THR A 59 11.35 -12.12 5.89
N TRP A 60 10.61 -13.24 5.77
CA TRP A 60 9.20 -13.32 6.19
C TRP A 60 8.98 -12.87 7.65
N ASN A 61 9.89 -13.20 8.55
CA ASN A 61 9.83 -12.76 9.96
C ASN A 61 9.82 -11.23 10.09
N ILE A 62 10.62 -10.52 9.28
CA ILE A 62 10.66 -9.06 9.26
C ILE A 62 9.33 -8.50 8.79
N LEU A 63 8.75 -9.03 7.71
CA LEU A 63 7.42 -8.61 7.24
C LEU A 63 6.35 -8.83 8.29
N LYS A 64 6.35 -10.00 8.92
CA LYS A 64 5.35 -10.36 9.93
C LYS A 64 5.37 -9.39 11.11
N GLU A 65 6.55 -9.03 11.61
CA GLU A 65 6.70 -8.17 12.78
C GLU A 65 6.59 -6.68 12.48
N LYS A 66 7.09 -6.23 11.32
CA LYS A 66 7.17 -4.79 10.99
C LYS A 66 5.94 -4.26 10.27
N ILE A 67 5.16 -5.12 9.61
CA ILE A 67 3.95 -4.68 8.89
C ILE A 67 2.76 -4.65 9.87
N PRO A 68 2.06 -3.50 10.00
CA PRO A 68 0.83 -3.42 10.76
C PRO A 68 -0.33 -4.03 9.95
N TRP A 69 -0.44 -5.36 9.94
CA TRP A 69 -1.46 -6.09 9.19
C TRP A 69 -2.89 -5.62 9.46
N GLY A 70 -3.18 -5.27 10.72
CA GLY A 70 -4.49 -4.74 11.11
C GLY A 70 -4.86 -3.45 10.35
N LEU A 71 -3.91 -2.52 10.18
CA LEU A 71 -4.13 -1.30 9.40
C LEU A 71 -4.36 -1.62 7.92
N MET A 72 -3.60 -2.58 7.37
CA MET A 72 -3.77 -2.99 5.98
C MET A 72 -5.17 -3.58 5.72
N PHE A 73 -5.67 -4.42 6.63
CA PHE A 73 -7.03 -4.94 6.56
C PHE A 73 -8.10 -3.86 6.80
N LEU A 74 -7.87 -2.93 7.72
CA LEU A 74 -8.78 -1.80 7.99
C LEU A 74 -8.96 -0.92 6.74
N LEU A 75 -7.86 -0.55 6.10
CA LEU A 75 -7.89 0.25 4.87
C LEU A 75 -8.55 -0.52 3.72
N GLY A 76 -8.19 -1.80 3.54
CA GLY A 76 -8.80 -2.68 2.54
C GLY A 76 -10.31 -2.85 2.73
N GLY A 77 -10.75 -3.05 3.98
CA GLY A 77 -12.16 -3.12 4.35
C GLY A 77 -12.90 -1.81 4.09
N GLY A 78 -12.28 -0.66 4.39
CA GLY A 78 -12.82 0.66 4.06
C GLY A 78 -13.02 0.87 2.57
N PHE A 79 -12.05 0.45 1.74
CA PHE A 79 -12.18 0.51 0.28
C PHE A 79 -13.26 -0.44 -0.25
N ALA A 80 -13.34 -1.66 0.28
CA ALA A 80 -14.37 -2.62 -0.08
C ALA A 80 -15.77 -2.09 0.28
N LEU A 81 -15.93 -1.49 1.46
CA LEU A 81 -17.18 -0.87 1.90
C LEU A 81 -17.56 0.34 1.03
N ALA A 82 -16.59 1.18 0.68
CA ALA A 82 -16.82 2.33 -0.20
C ALA A 82 -17.28 1.89 -1.58
N GLU A 83 -16.63 0.88 -2.17
CA GLU A 83 -17.01 0.36 -3.49
C GLU A 83 -18.34 -0.39 -3.45
N GLY A 84 -18.58 -1.17 -2.40
CA GLY A 84 -19.88 -1.82 -2.16
C GLY A 84 -21.02 -0.80 -2.03
N SER A 85 -20.77 0.33 -1.35
CA SER A 85 -21.75 1.41 -1.21
C SER A 85 -22.07 2.11 -2.53
N LYS A 86 -21.07 2.24 -3.42
CA LYS A 86 -21.27 2.75 -4.78
C LYS A 86 -22.02 1.75 -5.66
N ALA A 87 -21.61 0.48 -5.66
CA ALA A 87 -22.20 -0.57 -6.48
C ALA A 87 -23.69 -0.80 -6.14
N THR A 88 -24.03 -0.73 -4.86
CA THR A 88 -25.41 -0.84 -4.37
C THR A 88 -26.23 0.45 -4.49
N LYS A 89 -25.62 1.56 -4.93
CA LYS A 89 -26.19 2.92 -4.93
C LYS A 89 -26.62 3.42 -3.55
N LEU A 90 -26.18 2.78 -2.47
CA LEU A 90 -26.47 3.20 -1.09
C LEU A 90 -26.03 4.64 -0.85
N SER A 91 -24.86 5.02 -1.37
CA SER A 91 -24.35 6.40 -1.28
C SER A 91 -25.31 7.42 -1.91
N SER A 92 -25.94 7.07 -3.04
CA SER A 92 -26.92 7.92 -3.71
C SER A 92 -28.23 8.00 -2.95
N MET A 93 -28.69 6.89 -2.37
CA MET A 93 -29.91 6.87 -1.54
C MET A 93 -29.76 7.77 -0.32
N ILE A 94 -28.66 7.64 0.42
CA ILE A 94 -28.38 8.49 1.58
C ILE A 94 -28.24 9.96 1.18
N GLY A 95 -27.53 10.24 0.08
CA GLY A 95 -27.41 11.60 -0.45
C GLY A 95 -28.77 12.23 -0.82
N SER A 96 -29.67 11.44 -1.41
CA SER A 96 -31.03 11.90 -1.74
C SER A 96 -31.87 12.19 -0.50
N SER A 97 -31.73 11.40 0.58
CA SER A 97 -32.39 11.67 1.87
C SER A 97 -31.89 12.95 2.53
N LEU A 98 -30.65 13.36 2.24
CA LEU A 98 -30.02 14.58 2.75
C LEU A 98 -30.31 15.83 1.88
N ASN A 99 -31.06 15.71 0.78
CA ASN A 99 -31.38 16.86 -0.08
C ASN A 99 -32.09 18.00 0.66
N GLY A 100 -32.80 17.70 1.76
CA GLY A 100 -33.44 18.72 2.61
C GLY A 100 -32.47 19.71 3.25
N LEU A 101 -31.16 19.40 3.29
CA LEU A 101 -30.12 20.29 3.82
C LEU A 101 -29.53 21.24 2.76
N ASN A 102 -29.89 21.14 1.47
CA ASN A 102 -29.32 22.00 0.40
C ASN A 102 -29.55 23.51 0.60
N GLY A 103 -30.54 23.91 1.39
CA GLY A 103 -30.82 25.32 1.66
C GLY A 103 -29.89 25.97 2.70
N LEU A 104 -29.04 25.19 3.37
CA LEU A 104 -28.17 25.67 4.45
C LEU A 104 -26.81 26.14 3.94
N PRO A 105 -26.19 27.15 4.57
CA PRO A 105 -24.84 27.57 4.22
C PRO A 105 -23.83 26.45 4.50
N PRO A 106 -22.83 26.22 3.62
CA PRO A 106 -21.86 25.13 3.77
C PRO A 106 -21.11 25.12 5.10
N SER A 107 -20.86 26.30 5.68
CA SER A 107 -20.19 26.45 6.98
C SER A 107 -20.98 25.81 8.12
N LEU A 108 -22.31 25.91 8.09
CA LEU A 108 -23.18 25.37 9.13
C LEU A 108 -23.30 23.84 9.00
N VAL A 109 -23.36 23.32 7.77
CA VAL A 109 -23.31 21.87 7.52
C VAL A 109 -21.98 21.29 8.02
N LEU A 110 -20.85 21.93 7.73
CA LEU A 110 -19.54 21.49 8.18
C LEU A 110 -19.43 21.50 9.71
N LEU A 111 -19.93 22.54 10.37
CA LEU A 111 -19.96 22.62 11.84
C LEU A 111 -20.75 21.45 12.44
N VAL A 112 -21.92 21.13 11.90
CA VAL A 112 -22.74 19.99 12.36
C VAL A 112 -22.01 18.66 12.17
N VAL A 113 -21.41 18.45 10.98
CA VAL A 113 -20.66 17.21 10.70
C VAL A 113 -19.50 17.05 11.69
N VAL A 114 -18.72 18.11 11.92
CA VAL A 114 -17.59 18.09 12.87
C VAL A 114 -18.08 17.75 14.28
N LEU A 115 -19.11 18.43 14.79
CA LEU A 115 -19.66 18.17 16.12
C LEU A 115 -20.15 16.73 16.27
N VAL A 116 -20.90 16.21 15.28
CA VAL A 116 -21.39 14.83 15.30
C VAL A 116 -20.24 13.83 15.26
N THR A 117 -19.25 14.03 14.38
CA THR A 117 -18.09 13.13 14.31
C THR A 117 -17.30 13.14 15.59
N GLN A 118 -17.08 14.31 16.20
CA GLN A 118 -16.32 14.43 17.44
C GLN A 118 -17.04 13.76 18.60
N PHE A 119 -18.35 13.95 18.72
CA PHE A 119 -19.16 13.27 19.73
C PHE A 119 -19.12 11.74 19.57
N ILE A 120 -19.20 11.22 18.34
CA ILE A 120 -19.09 9.78 18.08
C ILE A 120 -17.68 9.26 18.41
N THR A 121 -16.64 10.02 18.08
CA THR A 121 -15.25 9.67 18.43
C THR A 121 -15.05 9.62 19.94
N GLU A 122 -15.60 10.55 20.72
CA GLU A 122 -15.56 10.53 22.20
C GLU A 122 -16.30 9.30 22.79
N LEU A 123 -17.33 8.78 22.12
CA LEU A 123 -18.03 7.56 22.56
C LEU A 123 -17.29 6.26 22.17
N THR A 124 -16.43 6.33 21.16
CA THR A 124 -15.66 5.18 20.65
C THR A 124 -14.26 5.11 21.26
N SER A 125 -13.73 6.26 21.68
CA SER A 125 -12.41 6.41 22.32
C SER A 125 -12.47 6.16 23.82
#